data_AF-A0A075B009-F1
#
_entry.id   AF-A0A075B009-F1
#
_cell.length_a   1.000
_cell.length_b   1.000
_cell.length_c   1.000
_cell.angle_alpha   90.00
_cell.angle_beta   90.00
_cell.angle_gamma   90.00
#
_symmetry.space_group_name_H-M   'P 1'
#
loop_
_entity.id
_entity.type
_entity.pdbx_description
1 polymer ?
#
loop_
_entity_poly.entity_id
_entity_poly.type
_entity_poly.pdbx_seq_one_letter_code
_entity_poly.pdbx_strand_id
1 'polypeptide(L)'
;MIIEPDDIPPLEDMSHVFDKPKNQKNELLEPNATKSKIIEDKVKLKKNELSGFKKGFLNKPLTSKKTNSSHKDSPIRSNDDKFVFREVQDAMKETNKTLESRKSEWMNNDLFEKLQQDHELSKAMEDPGFYSMLNMIIQQPQIAPKIMQDYPHLQPVLQKLLKILGEHFTGIGEKQEKEQLEKNIKELPVHEQELVNRVLERPDIQEILRDKEMLRFLEKLRVDPNGTQADIQKASSSFRNKLRKLSEVGLLQIDI
;
A
#
# COMPACT_ATOMS: atom_id res chain seq x y z
N MET A 1 7.30 -55.66 -13.00
CA MET A 1 5.85 -55.52 -12.76
C MET A 1 5.41 -54.25 -13.44
N ILE A 2 4.70 -54.39 -14.54
CA ILE A 2 4.17 -53.29 -15.35
C ILE A 2 2.88 -52.87 -14.66
N ILE A 3 2.72 -51.59 -14.32
CA ILE A 3 1.45 -51.04 -13.83
C ILE A 3 0.91 -50.18 -14.96
N GLU A 4 -0.25 -50.59 -15.46
CA GLU A 4 -1.00 -50.01 -16.57
C GLU A 4 -1.50 -48.58 -16.24
N PRO A 5 -1.55 -47.67 -17.22
CA PRO A 5 -2.05 -46.33 -17.04
C PRO A 5 -3.53 -46.24 -17.44
N ASP A 6 -4.48 -46.63 -16.58
CA ASP A 6 -5.91 -46.41 -16.87
C ASP A 6 -6.81 -46.46 -15.62
N ASP A 7 -6.53 -45.63 -14.61
CA ASP A 7 -7.49 -45.42 -13.51
C ASP A 7 -7.32 -44.04 -12.85
N ILE A 8 -7.38 -42.97 -13.67
CA ILE A 8 -7.64 -41.62 -13.15
C ILE A 8 -9.11 -41.33 -13.44
N PRO A 9 -9.99 -41.24 -12.42
CA PRO A 9 -11.39 -40.91 -12.65
C PRO A 9 -11.50 -39.49 -13.24
N PRO A 10 -12.42 -39.24 -14.20
CA PRO A 10 -12.63 -37.91 -14.73
C PRO A 10 -13.17 -36.98 -13.64
N LEU A 11 -12.61 -35.76 -13.57
CA LEU A 11 -13.07 -34.65 -12.73
C LEU A 11 -14.36 -34.05 -13.32
N GLU A 12 -15.42 -34.84 -13.35
CA GLU A 12 -16.75 -34.36 -13.73
C GLU A 12 -17.58 -34.02 -12.48
N ASP A 13 -18.01 -32.76 -12.44
CA ASP A 13 -19.00 -32.12 -11.56
C ASP A 13 -18.65 -31.81 -10.09
N MET A 14 -18.08 -30.62 -9.89
CA MET A 14 -18.31 -29.81 -8.69
C MET A 14 -19.05 -28.48 -9.00
N SER A 15 -19.98 -28.50 -9.97
CA SER A 15 -20.79 -27.32 -10.31
C SER A 15 -22.06 -27.15 -9.45
N HIS A 16 -22.36 -28.06 -8.51
CA HIS A 16 -23.64 -28.07 -7.78
C HIS A 16 -23.63 -27.53 -6.34
N VAL A 17 -22.59 -26.80 -5.89
CA VAL A 17 -22.49 -26.35 -4.48
C VAL A 17 -23.04 -24.93 -4.22
N PHE A 18 -23.63 -24.26 -5.22
CA PHE A 18 -24.30 -22.96 -4.99
C PHE A 18 -25.81 -23.04 -5.20
N ASP A 19 -26.49 -23.82 -4.37
CA ASP A 19 -27.92 -23.64 -4.13
C ASP A 19 -28.16 -22.93 -2.78
N LYS A 20 -28.90 -21.82 -2.87
CA LYS A 20 -29.41 -21.03 -1.75
C LYS A 20 -30.27 -21.89 -0.81
N PRO A 21 -30.44 -21.46 0.45
CA PRO A 21 -31.76 -21.56 1.07
C PRO A 21 -32.30 -20.21 1.54
N LYS A 22 -33.51 -19.90 1.06
CA LYS A 22 -34.47 -18.99 1.71
C LYS A 22 -35.26 -19.79 2.76
N ASN A 23 -35.49 -19.12 3.90
CA ASN A 23 -36.63 -19.25 4.81
C ASN A 23 -36.94 -20.61 5.49
N GLN A 24 -36.85 -20.63 6.81
CA GLN A 24 -37.87 -21.24 7.67
C GLN A 24 -38.11 -20.40 8.94
N LYS A 25 -39.40 -20.26 9.26
CA LYS A 25 -40.03 -19.48 10.33
C LYS A 25 -40.02 -20.26 11.65
N ASN A 26 -40.10 -19.53 12.78
CA ASN A 26 -40.84 -19.83 14.04
C ASN A 26 -40.78 -18.53 14.88
N GLU A 27 -41.87 -17.75 15.05
CA GLU A 27 -42.80 -17.74 16.21
C GLU A 27 -42.07 -17.96 17.55
N LEU A 28 -42.18 -17.15 18.61
CA LEU A 28 -43.15 -16.14 19.05
C LEU A 28 -42.48 -15.38 20.22
N LEU A 29 -42.74 -14.08 20.41
CA LEU A 29 -42.85 -13.31 21.68
C LEU A 29 -42.66 -11.80 21.42
N GLU A 30 -43.79 -11.13 21.14
CA GLU A 30 -44.07 -9.71 21.42
C GLU A 30 -44.50 -9.57 22.91
N PRO A 31 -44.59 -8.38 23.57
CA PRO A 31 -44.96 -7.09 22.95
C PRO A 31 -44.29 -5.82 23.53
N ASN A 32 -44.26 -4.74 22.72
CA ASN A 32 -45.09 -3.54 22.95
C ASN A 32 -44.68 -2.37 22.04
N ALA A 33 -45.64 -1.96 21.19
CA ALA A 33 -46.18 -0.60 21.01
C ALA A 33 -45.20 0.57 20.71
N THR A 34 -45.44 1.54 19.81
CA THR A 34 -46.59 1.95 18.97
C THR A 34 -46.16 3.26 18.27
N LYS A 35 -46.57 3.48 17.01
CA LYS A 35 -46.70 4.80 16.27
C LYS A 35 -45.38 5.51 15.88
N SER A 36 -45.23 6.22 14.75
CA SER A 36 -46.06 6.80 13.67
C SER A 36 -45.05 7.39 12.63
N LYS A 37 -45.15 7.20 11.31
CA LYS A 37 -45.99 7.88 10.30
C LYS A 37 -45.14 8.81 9.36
N ILE A 38 -45.04 8.42 8.06
CA ILE A 38 -45.19 9.17 6.78
C ILE A 38 -44.35 10.48 6.65
N ILE A 39 -43.55 10.74 5.59
CA ILE A 39 -43.94 11.25 4.25
C ILE A 39 -42.71 11.26 3.30
N GLU A 40 -42.95 10.82 2.05
CA GLU A 40 -42.12 11.00 0.86
C GLU A 40 -42.07 12.48 0.43
N ASP A 41 -40.95 12.96 -0.12
CA ASP A 41 -41.08 13.78 -1.34
C ASP A 41 -39.82 13.87 -2.18
N LYS A 42 -40.04 13.80 -3.50
CA LYS A 42 -39.05 13.88 -4.57
C LYS A 42 -38.89 15.34 -5.01
N VAL A 43 -37.65 15.81 -5.18
CA VAL A 43 -37.35 16.88 -6.15
C VAL A 43 -36.06 16.56 -6.90
N LYS A 44 -36.14 16.55 -8.23
CA LYS A 44 -35.03 16.46 -9.18
C LYS A 44 -34.58 17.87 -9.62
N LEU A 45 -33.30 17.95 -10.03
CA LEU A 45 -32.73 18.72 -11.16
C LEU A 45 -32.28 20.19 -10.96
N LYS A 46 -30.95 20.42 -10.88
CA LYS A 46 -30.02 20.94 -11.94
C LYS A 46 -28.72 21.47 -11.28
N LYS A 47 -27.54 20.93 -11.59
CA LYS A 47 -26.55 21.28 -12.64
C LYS A 47 -25.95 22.70 -12.53
N ASN A 48 -24.67 22.74 -12.15
CA ASN A 48 -23.54 23.57 -12.62
C ASN A 48 -22.28 22.85 -12.08
N GLU A 49 -21.53 22.05 -12.86
CA GLU A 49 -20.45 22.47 -13.76
C GLU A 49 -19.58 23.63 -13.22
N LEU A 50 -18.59 23.26 -12.41
CA LEU A 50 -17.34 24.00 -12.19
C LEU A 50 -16.20 22.99 -12.45
N SER A 51 -15.88 22.73 -13.72
CA SER A 51 -14.77 23.36 -14.44
C SER A 51 -13.42 23.20 -13.73
N GLY A 52 -12.68 22.14 -14.10
CA GLY A 52 -11.35 21.87 -13.52
C GLY A 52 -10.44 20.91 -14.29
N PHE A 53 -10.96 20.07 -15.20
CA PHE A 53 -10.09 19.22 -16.02
C PHE A 53 -9.96 19.78 -17.44
N LYS A 54 -8.86 20.50 -17.61
CA LYS A 54 -8.36 21.05 -18.87
C LYS A 54 -8.28 19.96 -19.94
N LYS A 55 -9.16 20.14 -20.93
CA LYS A 55 -8.98 19.91 -22.37
C LYS A 55 -7.52 19.72 -22.79
N GLY A 56 -7.21 18.56 -23.36
CA GLY A 56 -5.88 18.33 -23.93
C GLY A 56 -5.68 17.15 -24.87
N PHE A 57 -6.69 16.47 -25.44
CA PHE A 57 -6.38 15.30 -26.31
C PHE A 57 -7.32 14.99 -27.50
N LEU A 58 -8.29 15.83 -27.89
CA LEU A 58 -9.20 15.46 -28.99
C LEU A 58 -9.61 16.64 -29.87
N ASN A 59 -8.64 17.22 -30.60
CA ASN A 59 -8.93 18.15 -31.69
C ASN A 59 -8.15 17.76 -32.96
N LYS A 60 -8.70 16.81 -33.73
CA LYS A 60 -8.47 16.75 -35.18
C LYS A 60 -9.81 16.46 -35.87
N PRO A 61 -10.23 17.29 -36.84
CA PRO A 61 -11.50 17.12 -37.55
C PRO A 61 -11.45 15.93 -38.51
N LEU A 62 -12.55 15.16 -38.56
CA LEU A 62 -12.78 14.12 -39.56
C LEU A 62 -12.95 14.77 -40.94
N THR A 63 -12.05 14.43 -41.87
CA THR A 63 -12.27 14.60 -43.31
C THR A 63 -12.41 13.22 -43.95
N SER A 64 -13.54 13.02 -44.64
CA SER A 64 -13.91 11.82 -45.38
C SER A 64 -12.98 11.48 -46.54
N LYS A 65 -12.67 10.19 -46.74
CA LYS A 65 -12.47 9.61 -48.08
C LYS A 65 -12.65 8.08 -48.09
N LYS A 66 -13.56 7.61 -48.94
CA LYS A 66 -13.68 6.21 -49.41
C LYS A 66 -12.44 5.82 -50.22
N THR A 67 -11.96 4.58 -50.09
CA THR A 67 -11.56 3.67 -51.19
C THR A 67 -11.34 2.23 -50.67
N ASN A 68 -11.49 1.29 -51.59
CA ASN A 68 -11.65 -0.17 -51.44
C ASN A 68 -10.38 -0.97 -51.06
N SER A 69 -10.65 -2.22 -50.64
CA SER A 69 -9.87 -3.46 -50.77
C SER A 69 -8.44 -3.50 -50.22
N SER A 70 -8.17 -4.43 -49.29
CA SER A 70 -7.56 -5.72 -49.64
C SER A 70 -7.27 -6.50 -48.37
N HIS A 71 -7.57 -7.80 -48.39
CA HIS A 71 -7.04 -8.77 -47.45
C HIS A 71 -5.51 -8.63 -47.35
N LYS A 72 -5.00 -8.47 -46.13
CA LYS A 72 -3.62 -8.80 -45.78
C LYS A 72 -3.54 -9.19 -44.31
N ASP A 73 -3.37 -10.49 -44.13
CA ASP A 73 -2.74 -11.18 -43.01
C ASP A 73 -2.37 -10.32 -41.81
N SER A 74 -3.20 -10.40 -40.77
CA SER A 74 -2.70 -10.20 -39.40
C SER A 74 -2.03 -11.50 -38.99
N PRO A 75 -0.77 -11.50 -38.51
CA PRO A 75 -0.17 -12.71 -37.96
C PRO A 75 -0.99 -13.11 -36.72
N ILE A 76 -1.44 -14.35 -36.74
CA ILE A 76 -2.03 -15.04 -35.58
C ILE A 76 -1.04 -14.87 -34.42
N ARG A 77 -1.40 -14.03 -33.44
CA ARG A 77 -0.71 -14.02 -32.15
C ARG A 77 -1.06 -15.33 -31.45
N SER A 78 -0.05 -16.17 -31.26
CA SER A 78 -0.12 -17.39 -30.45
C SER A 78 -0.73 -17.09 -29.08
N ASN A 79 -1.53 -18.01 -28.55
CA ASN A 79 -2.28 -17.89 -27.30
C ASN A 79 -1.44 -17.81 -26.01
N ASP A 80 -0.14 -17.50 -26.07
CA ASP A 80 0.75 -17.48 -24.90
C ASP A 80 0.72 -16.15 -24.12
N ASP A 81 0.17 -15.07 -24.69
CA ASP A 81 0.19 -13.73 -24.07
C ASP A 81 -1.01 -13.43 -23.16
N LYS A 82 -1.91 -14.39 -22.92
CA LYS A 82 -3.22 -14.11 -22.28
C LYS A 82 -3.13 -13.59 -20.84
N PHE A 83 -1.99 -13.81 -20.16
CA PHE A 83 -1.76 -13.38 -18.78
C PHE A 83 -0.50 -12.54 -18.59
N VAL A 84 0.10 -12.07 -19.68
CA VAL A 84 1.30 -11.24 -19.64
C VAL A 84 0.92 -9.80 -19.93
N PHE A 85 0.84 -9.00 -18.87
CA PHE A 85 0.58 -7.57 -18.99
C PHE A 85 1.90 -6.82 -19.14
N ARG A 86 2.05 -6.10 -20.26
CA ARG A 86 3.28 -5.39 -20.59
C ARG A 86 3.62 -4.34 -19.54
N GLU A 87 2.61 -3.68 -18.99
CA GLU A 87 2.73 -2.70 -17.92
C GLU A 87 3.32 -3.32 -16.65
N VAL A 88 2.93 -4.55 -16.32
CA VAL A 88 3.48 -5.29 -15.16
C VAL A 88 4.92 -5.69 -15.43
N GLN A 89 5.24 -6.16 -16.64
CA GLN A 89 6.63 -6.50 -17.00
C GLN A 89 7.56 -5.29 -16.97
N ASP A 90 7.10 -4.16 -17.51
CA ASP A 90 7.88 -2.91 -17.52
C ASP A 90 8.06 -2.39 -16.08
N ALA A 91 7.02 -2.46 -15.23
CA ALA A 91 7.13 -2.14 -13.81
C ALA A 91 8.13 -3.07 -13.09
N MET A 92 8.09 -4.38 -13.33
CA MET A 92 9.04 -5.32 -12.74
C MET A 92 10.49 -5.05 -13.18
N LYS A 93 10.71 -4.73 -14.47
CA LYS A 93 12.04 -4.36 -14.98
C LYS A 93 12.57 -3.08 -14.35
N GLU A 94 11.73 -2.06 -14.20
CA GLU A 94 12.12 -0.80 -13.56
C GLU A 94 12.43 -1.01 -12.07
N THR A 95 11.65 -1.87 -11.41
CA THR A 95 11.90 -2.24 -10.01
C THR A 95 13.26 -2.94 -9.86
N ASN A 96 13.56 -3.92 -10.73
CA ASN A 96 14.87 -4.59 -10.74
C ASN A 96 16.02 -3.62 -11.02
N LYS A 97 15.84 -2.70 -11.98
CA LYS A 97 16.85 -1.68 -12.28
C LYS A 97 17.12 -0.76 -11.09
N THR A 98 16.07 -0.36 -10.38
CA THR A 98 16.18 0.45 -9.16
C THR A 98 16.90 -0.32 -8.05
N LEU A 99 16.55 -1.59 -7.86
CA LEU A 99 17.17 -2.46 -6.85
C LEU A 99 18.67 -2.69 -7.13
N GLU A 100 19.03 -2.95 -8.39
CA GLU A 100 20.44 -3.12 -8.80
C GLU A 100 21.23 -1.81 -8.69
N SER A 101 20.63 -0.68 -9.03
CA SER A 101 21.29 0.64 -8.91
C SER A 101 21.62 0.99 -7.46
N ARG A 102 20.85 0.47 -6.51
CA ARG A 102 21.06 0.67 -5.06
C ARG A 102 21.65 -0.55 -4.37
N LYS A 103 22.27 -1.46 -5.13
CA LYS A 103 22.80 -2.72 -4.59
C LYS A 103 23.72 -2.53 -3.40
N SER A 104 24.63 -1.56 -3.45
CA SER A 104 25.53 -1.28 -2.33
C SER A 104 24.82 -0.74 -1.07
N GLU A 105 23.64 -0.13 -1.22
CA GLU A 105 22.88 0.40 -0.08
C GLU A 105 22.21 -0.73 0.71
N TRP A 106 21.69 -1.76 0.04
CA TRP A 106 20.97 -2.86 0.69
C TRP A 106 21.78 -4.15 0.82
N MET A 107 22.78 -4.37 -0.04
CA MET A 107 23.72 -5.50 0.06
C MET A 107 25.01 -5.01 0.71
N ASN A 108 24.91 -4.76 2.02
CA ASN A 108 25.98 -4.17 2.83
C ASN A 108 26.40 -5.11 3.98
N ASN A 109 27.40 -4.69 4.76
CA ASN A 109 27.93 -5.48 5.86
C ASN A 109 26.89 -5.81 6.94
N ASP A 110 25.92 -4.93 7.23
CA ASP A 110 24.87 -5.20 8.21
C ASP A 110 24.00 -6.39 7.79
N LEU A 111 23.68 -6.51 6.49
CA LEU A 111 22.97 -7.69 5.98
C LEU A 111 23.82 -8.96 6.15
N PHE A 112 25.10 -8.91 5.78
CA PHE A 112 25.98 -10.08 5.88
C PHE A 112 26.21 -10.51 7.32
N GLU A 113 26.38 -9.56 8.25
CA GLU A 113 26.51 -9.85 9.68
C GLU A 113 25.24 -10.52 10.23
N LYS A 114 24.05 -10.03 9.87
CA LYS A 114 22.77 -10.66 10.25
C LYS A 114 22.60 -12.06 9.69
N LEU A 115 23.04 -12.29 8.45
CA LEU A 115 23.01 -13.62 7.83
C LEU A 115 23.96 -14.59 8.54
N GLN A 116 25.16 -14.14 8.93
CA GLN A 116 26.17 -14.94 9.61
C GLN A 116 25.82 -15.29 11.06
N GLN A 117 25.01 -14.46 11.73
CA GLN A 117 24.57 -14.72 13.11
C GLN A 117 23.71 -15.99 13.25
N ASP A 118 23.01 -16.42 12.19
CA ASP A 118 22.25 -17.67 12.19
C ASP A 118 23.11 -18.82 11.65
N HIS A 119 23.55 -19.70 12.55
CA HIS A 119 24.41 -20.84 12.22
C HIS A 119 23.75 -21.84 11.25
N GLU A 120 22.43 -22.06 11.37
CA GLU A 120 21.72 -22.99 10.48
C GLU A 120 21.59 -22.41 9.08
N LEU A 121 21.32 -21.10 8.97
CA LEU A 121 21.26 -20.41 7.69
C LEU A 121 22.65 -20.36 7.03
N SER A 122 23.70 -20.00 7.77
CA SER A 122 25.06 -19.98 7.24
C SER A 122 25.46 -21.35 6.67
N LYS A 123 25.20 -22.43 7.43
CA LYS A 123 25.49 -23.79 6.99
C LYS A 123 24.69 -24.18 5.74
N ALA A 124 23.42 -23.78 5.67
CA ALA A 124 22.60 -24.04 4.50
C ALA A 124 23.06 -23.23 3.27
N MET A 125 23.54 -21.99 3.45
CA MET A 125 24.07 -21.18 2.36
C MET A 125 25.39 -21.72 1.78
N GLU A 126 26.15 -22.49 2.57
CA GLU A 126 27.33 -23.22 2.09
C GLU A 126 26.97 -24.49 1.31
N ASP A 127 25.74 -24.98 1.40
CA ASP A 127 25.28 -26.18 0.70
C ASP A 127 24.94 -25.84 -0.77
N PRO A 128 25.64 -26.42 -1.77
CA PRO A 128 25.32 -26.22 -3.18
C PRO A 128 23.90 -26.67 -3.55
N GLY A 129 23.33 -27.65 -2.83
CA GLY A 129 21.95 -28.11 -3.03
C GLY A 129 20.93 -27.03 -2.66
N PHE A 130 21.14 -26.35 -1.53
CA PHE A 130 20.29 -25.25 -1.09
C PHE A 130 20.28 -24.10 -2.10
N TYR A 131 21.46 -23.67 -2.56
CA TYR A 131 21.56 -22.58 -3.55
C TYR A 131 20.87 -22.95 -4.88
N SER A 132 21.03 -24.20 -5.33
CA SER A 132 20.37 -24.69 -6.55
C SER A 132 18.85 -24.63 -6.42
N MET A 133 18.29 -25.16 -5.33
CA MET A 133 16.86 -25.12 -5.05
C MET A 133 16.32 -23.69 -4.92
N LEU A 134 17.07 -22.82 -4.24
CA LEU A 134 16.73 -21.41 -4.12
C LEU A 134 16.64 -20.75 -5.51
N ASN A 135 17.63 -20.97 -6.38
CA ASN A 135 17.61 -20.44 -7.74
C ASN A 135 16.45 -21.00 -8.57
N MET A 136 16.12 -22.28 -8.40
CA MET A 136 14.95 -22.90 -9.04
C MET A 136 13.65 -22.22 -8.59
N ILE A 137 13.49 -21.93 -7.29
CA ILE A 137 12.32 -21.22 -6.73
C ILE A 137 12.24 -19.78 -7.26
N ILE A 138 13.36 -19.07 -7.31
CA ILE A 138 13.42 -17.69 -7.82
C ILE A 138 13.02 -17.62 -9.30
N GLN A 139 13.49 -18.58 -10.11
CA GLN A 139 13.17 -18.64 -11.54
C GLN A 139 11.76 -19.15 -11.82
N GLN A 140 11.26 -20.09 -11.00
CA GLN A 140 9.97 -20.74 -11.16
C GLN A 140 9.25 -20.82 -9.80
N PRO A 141 8.48 -19.81 -9.41
CA PRO A 141 7.79 -19.83 -8.12
C PRO A 141 6.77 -20.98 -7.99
N GLN A 142 6.26 -21.51 -9.11
CA GLN A 142 5.29 -22.59 -9.15
C GLN A 142 5.82 -23.96 -8.67
N ILE A 143 7.14 -24.19 -8.71
CA ILE A 143 7.73 -25.47 -8.23
C ILE A 143 8.04 -25.43 -6.73
N ALA A 144 7.91 -24.28 -6.08
CA ALA A 144 8.22 -24.12 -4.66
C ALA A 144 7.47 -25.11 -3.75
N PRO A 145 6.16 -25.39 -3.92
CA PRO A 145 5.47 -26.36 -3.06
C PRO A 145 6.06 -27.76 -3.15
N LYS A 146 6.43 -28.19 -4.36
CA LYS A 146 7.03 -29.50 -4.60
C LYS A 146 8.43 -29.59 -3.97
N ILE A 147 9.27 -28.58 -4.18
CA ILE A 147 10.61 -28.54 -3.58
C ILE A 147 10.51 -28.55 -2.05
N MET A 148 9.57 -27.81 -1.45
CA MET A 148 9.39 -27.81 0.01
C MET A 148 8.89 -29.16 0.55
N GLN A 149 8.11 -29.92 -0.22
CA GLN A 149 7.71 -31.29 0.12
C GLN A 149 8.90 -32.25 0.07
N ASP A 150 9.68 -32.19 -0.99
CA ASP A 150 10.85 -33.06 -1.20
C ASP A 150 11.99 -32.73 -0.21
N TYR A 151 12.10 -31.47 0.22
CA TYR A 151 13.14 -30.95 1.12
C TYR A 151 12.53 -30.19 2.31
N PRO A 152 12.03 -30.89 3.34
CA PRO A 152 11.35 -30.26 4.48
C PRO A 152 12.23 -29.29 5.29
N HIS A 153 13.56 -29.48 5.24
CA HIS A 153 14.52 -28.58 5.89
C HIS A 153 14.70 -27.24 5.16
N LEU A 154 14.28 -27.14 3.89
CA LEU A 154 14.42 -25.91 3.11
C LEU A 154 13.52 -24.79 3.64
N GLN A 155 12.28 -25.14 3.98
CA GLN A 155 11.27 -24.17 4.41
C GLN A 155 11.71 -23.33 5.63
N PRO A 156 12.16 -23.90 6.76
CA PRO A 156 12.57 -23.10 7.92
C PRO A 156 13.77 -22.20 7.61
N VAL A 157 14.73 -22.68 6.82
CA VAL A 157 15.91 -21.88 6.42
C VAL A 157 15.49 -20.72 5.51
N LEU A 158 14.64 -20.97 4.52
CA LEU A 158 14.12 -19.93 3.63
C LEU A 158 13.28 -18.90 4.40
N GLN A 159 12.46 -19.33 5.35
CA GLN A 159 11.70 -18.42 6.21
C GLN A 159 12.61 -17.52 7.05
N LYS A 160 13.69 -18.08 7.62
CA LYS A 160 14.71 -17.31 8.34
C LYS A 160 15.39 -16.27 7.44
N LEU A 161 15.80 -16.68 6.23
CA LEU A 161 16.40 -15.78 5.24
C LEU A 161 15.45 -14.61 4.90
N LEU A 162 14.18 -14.91 4.60
CA LEU A 162 13.18 -13.89 4.27
C LEU A 162 12.87 -12.97 5.46
N LYS A 163 12.88 -13.50 6.68
CA LYS A 163 12.73 -12.70 7.90
C LYS A 163 13.88 -11.70 8.05
N ILE A 164 15.13 -12.15 7.93
CA ILE A 164 16.32 -11.29 8.01
C ILE A 164 16.27 -10.20 6.92
N LEU A 165 15.95 -10.58 5.68
CA LEU A 165 15.80 -9.63 4.58
C LEU A 165 14.70 -8.61 4.86
N GLY A 166 13.54 -9.05 5.35
CA GLY A 166 12.43 -8.18 5.71
C GLY A 166 12.83 -7.14 6.76
N GLU A 167 13.42 -7.60 7.88
CA GLU A 167 13.91 -6.72 8.95
C GLU A 167 14.99 -5.75 8.46
N HIS A 168 15.89 -6.21 7.58
CA HIS A 168 16.92 -5.37 6.99
C HIS A 168 16.33 -4.27 6.08
N PHE A 169 15.40 -4.61 5.20
CA PHE A 169 14.74 -3.62 4.35
C PHE A 169 13.88 -2.64 5.14
N THR A 170 13.20 -3.09 6.21
CA THR A 170 12.50 -2.19 7.15
C THR A 170 13.48 -1.19 7.77
N GLY A 171 14.63 -1.66 8.27
CA GLY A 171 15.66 -0.80 8.86
C GLY A 171 16.26 0.20 7.86
N ILE A 172 16.44 -0.18 6.60
CA ILE A 172 16.86 0.75 5.54
C ILE A 172 15.80 1.84 5.34
N GLY A 173 14.52 1.47 5.28
CA GLY A 173 13.42 2.41 5.14
C GLY A 173 13.38 3.45 6.26
N GLU A 174 13.47 2.99 7.51
CA GLU A 174 13.52 3.86 8.69
C GLU A 174 14.74 4.79 8.67
N LYS A 175 15.90 4.27 8.28
CA LYS A 175 17.13 5.08 8.16
C LYS A 175 17.00 6.14 7.07
N GLN A 176 16.44 5.79 5.90
CA GLN A 176 16.21 6.73 4.81
C GLN A 176 15.20 7.81 5.21
N GLU A 177 14.13 7.46 5.91
CA GLU A 177 13.16 8.43 6.44
C GLU A 177 13.83 9.39 7.42
N LYS A 178 14.63 8.86 8.36
CA LYS A 178 15.38 9.68 9.32
C LYS A 178 16.38 10.61 8.62
N GLU A 179 17.15 10.11 7.66
CA GLU A 179 18.10 10.92 6.90
C GLU A 179 17.40 12.01 6.07
N GLN A 180 16.22 11.72 5.50
CA GLN A 180 15.41 12.72 4.81
C GLN A 180 14.88 13.79 5.78
N LEU A 181 14.40 13.39 6.96
CA LEU A 181 14.00 14.32 8.01
C LEU A 181 15.17 15.22 8.42
N GLU A 182 16.36 14.65 8.67
CA GLU A 182 17.55 15.42 9.02
C GLU A 182 17.99 16.38 7.91
N LYS A 183 17.91 15.97 6.64
CA LYS A 183 18.18 16.87 5.49
C LYS A 183 17.19 18.01 5.43
N ASN A 184 15.89 17.71 5.53
CA ASN A 184 14.84 18.73 5.53
C ASN A 184 15.01 19.71 6.69
N ILE A 185 15.42 19.23 7.88
CA ILE A 185 15.70 20.11 9.02
C ILE A 185 16.93 20.99 8.72
N LYS A 186 18.03 20.42 8.21
CA LYS A 186 19.25 21.19 7.92
C LYS A 186 19.08 22.28 6.85
N GLU A 187 18.11 22.12 5.95
CA GLU A 187 17.78 23.12 4.92
C GLU A 187 16.96 24.30 5.47
N LEU A 188 16.37 24.19 6.68
CA LEU A 188 15.64 25.28 7.31
C LEU A 188 16.58 26.35 7.89
N PRO A 189 16.14 27.61 8.01
CA PRO A 189 16.82 28.63 8.81
C PRO A 189 17.10 28.17 10.25
N VAL A 190 18.22 28.60 10.85
CA VAL A 190 18.67 28.16 12.19
C VAL A 190 17.59 28.27 13.26
N HIS A 191 16.81 29.36 13.26
CA HIS A 191 15.73 29.57 14.23
C HIS A 191 14.57 28.57 14.07
N GLU A 192 14.31 28.09 12.85
CA GLU A 192 13.30 27.05 12.59
C GLU A 192 13.84 25.65 12.95
N GLN A 193 15.15 25.41 12.77
CA GLN A 193 15.78 24.16 13.21
C GLN A 193 15.65 23.95 14.73
N GLU A 194 15.91 24.99 15.51
CA GLU A 194 15.77 24.95 16.97
C GLU A 194 14.31 24.69 17.38
N LEU A 195 13.34 25.28 16.67
CA LEU A 195 11.91 25.02 16.91
C LEU A 195 11.55 23.56 16.62
N VAL A 196 11.98 23.01 15.48
CA VAL A 196 11.71 21.60 15.14
C VAL A 196 12.35 20.66 16.16
N ASN A 197 13.60 20.89 16.55
CA ASN A 197 14.27 20.07 17.56
C ASN A 197 13.54 20.12 18.91
N ARG A 198 13.12 21.31 19.36
CA ARG A 198 12.34 21.47 20.61
C ARG A 198 11.01 20.73 20.56
N VAL A 199 10.37 20.66 19.39
CA VAL A 199 9.13 19.91 19.18
C VAL A 199 9.38 18.41 19.18
N LEU A 200 10.46 17.97 18.55
CA LEU A 200 10.86 16.56 18.53
C LEU A 200 11.24 16.04 19.93
N GLU A 201 11.78 16.88 20.80
CA GLU A 201 12.09 16.52 22.20
C GLU A 201 10.86 16.39 23.11
N ARG A 202 9.72 16.96 22.71
CA ARG A 202 8.51 17.05 23.55
C ARG A 202 7.40 16.09 23.08
N PRO A 203 7.23 14.91 23.71
CA PRO A 203 6.23 13.93 23.27
C PRO A 203 4.79 14.44 23.44
N ASP A 204 4.54 15.31 24.43
CA ASP A 204 3.24 15.95 24.64
C ASP A 204 2.83 16.86 23.47
N ILE A 205 3.80 17.51 22.83
CA ILE A 205 3.58 18.36 21.65
C ILE A 205 3.38 17.51 20.40
N GLN A 206 4.15 16.43 20.25
CA GLN A 206 3.97 15.50 19.14
C GLN A 206 2.58 14.86 19.15
N GLU A 207 2.06 14.50 20.32
CA GLU A 207 0.70 13.96 20.45
C GLU A 207 -0.35 14.97 19.99
N ILE A 208 -0.18 16.26 20.35
CA ILE A 208 -1.03 17.35 19.88
C ILE A 208 -0.96 17.50 18.36
N LEU A 209 0.22 17.39 17.76
CA LEU A 209 0.40 17.48 16.31
C LEU A 209 -0.14 16.26 15.55
N ARG A 210 -0.34 15.12 16.22
CA ARG A 210 -1.00 13.93 15.64
C ARG A 210 -2.53 13.99 15.70
N ASP A 211 -3.08 14.92 16.48
CA ASP A 211 -4.52 15.08 16.65
C ASP A 211 -5.19 15.62 15.37
N LYS A 212 -6.21 14.90 14.89
CA LYS A 212 -6.91 15.24 13.63
C LYS A 212 -7.66 16.57 13.69
N GLU A 213 -8.18 16.95 14.86
CA GLU A 213 -8.86 18.23 15.05
C GLU A 213 -7.85 19.38 15.01
N MET A 214 -6.70 19.19 15.68
CA MET A 214 -5.60 20.16 15.66
C MET A 214 -5.02 20.35 14.25
N LEU A 215 -4.78 19.26 13.51
CA LEU A 215 -4.27 19.35 12.13
C LEU A 215 -5.22 20.10 11.21
N ARG A 216 -6.53 19.83 11.30
CA ARG A 216 -7.55 20.58 10.54
C ARG A 216 -7.56 22.05 10.90
N PHE A 217 -7.35 22.39 12.17
CA PHE A 217 -7.26 23.77 12.61
C PHE A 217 -5.99 24.45 12.09
N LEU A 218 -4.83 23.80 12.14
CA LEU A 218 -3.59 24.32 11.58
C LEU A 218 -3.70 24.55 10.06
N GLU A 219 -4.39 23.64 9.35
CA GLU A 219 -4.70 23.79 7.93
C GLU A 219 -5.60 25.00 7.67
N LYS A 220 -6.67 25.17 8.47
CA LYS A 220 -7.51 26.37 8.41
C LYS A 220 -6.71 27.64 8.68
N LEU A 221 -5.82 27.64 9.68
CA LEU A 221 -5.02 28.79 10.06
C LEU A 221 -4.04 29.20 8.94
N ARG A 222 -3.57 28.22 8.17
CA ARG A 222 -2.76 28.45 6.96
C ARG A 222 -3.55 29.11 5.83
N VAL A 223 -4.85 28.81 5.69
CA VAL A 223 -5.72 29.33 4.62
C VAL A 223 -6.36 30.67 5.01
N ASP A 224 -6.81 30.80 6.25
CA ASP A 224 -7.45 31.99 6.81
C ASP A 224 -7.05 32.20 8.28
N PRO A 225 -5.97 32.95 8.54
CA PRO A 225 -5.50 33.22 9.90
C PRO A 225 -6.44 34.12 10.71
N ASN A 226 -7.25 34.97 10.07
CA ASN A 226 -8.14 35.89 10.78
C ASN A 226 -9.49 35.24 11.12
N GLY A 227 -10.00 34.38 10.24
CA GLY A 227 -11.27 33.68 10.45
C GLY A 227 -11.25 32.62 11.57
N THR A 228 -10.06 32.15 11.96
CA THR A 228 -9.89 31.09 12.96
C THR A 228 -10.00 31.58 14.41
N GLN A 229 -9.94 32.89 14.68
CA GLN A 229 -10.01 33.41 16.05
C GLN A 229 -11.39 33.20 16.70
N ALA A 230 -12.46 33.26 15.90
CA ALA A 230 -13.81 32.91 16.37
C ALA A 230 -13.93 31.41 16.70
N ASP A 231 -13.20 30.55 15.97
CA ASP A 231 -13.15 29.11 16.23
C ASP A 231 -12.41 28.82 17.56
N ILE A 232 -11.34 29.56 17.88
CA ILE A 232 -10.62 29.44 19.16
C ILE A 232 -11.53 29.80 20.35
N GLN A 233 -12.30 30.89 20.23
CA GLN A 233 -13.23 31.33 21.28
C GLN A 233 -14.44 30.41 21.48
N LYS A 234 -14.76 29.57 20.49
CA LYS A 234 -15.83 28.55 20.60
C LYS A 234 -15.29 27.16 20.93
N ALA A 235 -13.98 26.94 20.78
CA ALA A 235 -13.34 25.67 21.03
C ALA A 235 -13.41 25.26 22.50
N SER A 236 -13.34 23.95 22.73
CA SER A 236 -13.35 23.34 24.06
C SER A 236 -12.12 23.73 24.88
N SER A 237 -12.23 23.67 26.21
CA SER A 237 -11.12 23.96 27.12
C SER A 237 -9.90 23.05 26.88
N SER A 238 -10.14 21.79 26.50
CA SER A 238 -9.08 20.84 26.12
C SER A 238 -8.32 21.30 24.88
N PHE A 239 -9.04 21.74 23.83
CA PHE A 239 -8.44 22.24 22.60
C PHE A 239 -7.62 23.52 22.82
N ARG A 240 -8.13 24.46 23.63
CA ARG A 240 -7.37 25.67 24.01
C ARG A 240 -6.11 25.35 24.80
N ASN A 241 -6.14 24.34 25.67
CA ASN A 241 -4.95 23.90 26.38
C ASN A 241 -3.89 23.34 25.40
N LYS A 242 -4.33 22.61 24.36
CA LYS A 242 -3.43 22.16 23.28
C LYS A 242 -2.83 23.33 22.51
N LEU A 243 -3.64 24.33 22.14
CA LEU A 243 -3.17 25.55 21.48
C LEU A 243 -2.18 26.33 22.35
N ARG A 244 -2.43 26.45 23.66
CA ARG A 244 -1.53 27.11 24.60
C ARG A 244 -0.17 26.42 24.63
N LYS A 245 -0.15 25.09 24.71
CA LYS A 245 1.09 24.31 24.66
C LYS A 245 1.87 24.52 23.36
N LEU A 246 1.19 24.65 22.22
CA LEU A 246 1.85 24.98 20.95
C LEU A 246 2.39 26.42 20.92
N SER A 247 1.67 27.36 21.54
CA SER A 247 2.12 28.75 21.70
C SER A 247 3.34 28.87 22.61
N GLU A 248 3.37 28.15 23.73
CA GLU A 248 4.52 28.09 24.66
C GLU A 248 5.81 27.58 24.00
N VAL A 249 5.69 26.69 23.01
CA VAL A 249 6.84 26.16 22.27
C VAL A 249 7.32 27.14 21.19
N GLY A 250 6.50 28.14 20.84
CA GLY A 250 6.76 29.10 19.78
C GLY A 250 6.32 28.62 18.40
N LEU A 251 5.53 27.52 18.32
CA LEU A 251 4.98 27.02 17.05
C LEU A 251 3.81 27.87 16.54
N LEU A 252 3.12 28.55 17.45
CA LEU A 252 1.97 29.40 17.12
C LEU A 252 2.07 30.72 17.87
N GLN A 253 1.85 31.82 17.15
CA GLN A 253 1.66 33.13 17.76
C GLN A 253 0.17 33.43 17.72
N ILE A 254 -0.56 32.95 18.72
CA ILE A 254 -1.99 33.22 18.86
C ILE A 254 -2.26 33.70 20.29
N ASP A 255 -2.97 34.81 20.39
CA ASP A 255 -3.51 35.28 21.67
C ASP A 255 -4.74 34.44 22.02
N ILE A 256 -4.61 33.62 23.08
CA ILE A 256 -5.62 32.64 23.56
C ILE A 256 -6.29 33.14 24.83
#